data_AF-A0A915XVV2-F1
#
_entry.id   AF-A0A915XVV2-F1
#
_cell.length_a   1.000
_cell.length_b   1.000
_cell.length_c   1.000
_cell.angle_alpha   90.00
_cell.angle_beta   90.00
_cell.angle_gamma   90.00
#
_symmetry.space_group_name_H-M   'P 1'
#
loop_
_entity.id
_entity.type
_entity.pdbx_description
1 polymer ?
#
loop_
_entity_poly.entity_id
_entity_poly.type
_entity_poly.pdbx_seq_one_letter_code
_entity_poly.pdbx_strand_id
1 'polypeptide(L)'
;MLESEPILLAICLVNFLVLGSARFRALIRLVAIQGWLLGFLVLTTGGLFASPWRVWALALASATLKGLVFPKLLQNALRELDVQREERPLVGFSASLLVGLGLFVFSLKAAARLPLPSPLVLRLLLPSAFFTMLVGLFLITARRTALAQVLGYLVLENGVFFGGPCAHQGGPAFRGAGHFARHFPRHLHHGLGDVPH
;
A
#
# COMPACT_ATOMS: atom_id res chain seq x y z
N MET A 1 -11.93 -16.77 10.15
CA MET A 1 -12.40 -15.49 9.55
C MET A 1 -12.12 -14.25 10.44
N LEU A 2 -11.47 -14.37 11.60
CA LEU A 2 -11.01 -13.24 12.48
C LEU A 2 -9.49 -12.95 12.41
N GLU A 3 -8.70 -13.78 11.72
CA GLU A 3 -7.23 -13.81 11.86
C GLU A 3 -6.49 -12.59 11.26
N SER A 4 -7.10 -11.81 10.38
CA SER A 4 -6.39 -10.75 9.64
C SER A 4 -6.44 -9.37 10.29
N GLU A 5 -7.42 -9.09 11.15
CA GLU A 5 -7.51 -7.84 11.91
C GLU A 5 -6.26 -7.52 12.74
N PRO A 6 -5.69 -8.47 13.53
CA PRO A 6 -4.47 -8.19 14.30
C PRO A 6 -3.28 -7.87 13.38
N ILE A 7 -3.21 -8.47 12.19
CA ILE A 7 -2.15 -8.20 11.21
C ILE A 7 -2.26 -6.76 10.71
N LEU A 8 -3.48 -6.30 10.38
CA LEU A 8 -3.71 -4.93 9.89
C LEU A 8 -3.41 -3.90 10.98
N LEU A 9 -3.80 -4.18 12.23
CA LEU A 9 -3.45 -3.34 13.38
C LEU A 9 -1.93 -3.31 13.60
N ALA A 10 -1.25 -4.45 13.48
CA ALA A 10 0.20 -4.52 13.56
C ALA A 10 0.88 -3.71 12.44
N ILE A 11 0.35 -3.74 11.21
CA ILE A 11 0.84 -2.90 10.10
C ILE A 11 0.67 -1.41 10.43
N CYS A 12 -0.48 -1.00 10.96
CA CYS A 12 -0.72 0.37 11.41
C CYS A 12 0.26 0.78 12.53
N LEU A 13 0.49 -0.08 13.51
CA LEU A 13 1.45 0.17 14.59
C LEU A 13 2.88 0.32 14.03
N VAL A 14 3.28 -0.55 13.12
CA VAL A 14 4.58 -0.47 12.43
C VAL A 14 4.70 0.86 11.68
N ASN A 15 3.67 1.35 11.01
CA ASN A 15 3.69 2.67 10.36
C ASN A 15 3.93 3.82 11.34
N PHE A 16 3.31 3.79 12.53
CA PHE A 16 3.59 4.78 13.58
C PHE A 16 5.02 4.69 14.08
N LEU A 17 5.55 3.48 14.28
CA LEU A 17 6.95 3.27 14.68
C LEU A 17 7.92 3.75 13.61
N VAL A 18 7.58 3.59 12.33
CA VAL A 18 8.36 4.08 11.18
C VAL A 18 8.40 5.61 11.20
N LEU A 19 7.25 6.28 11.37
CA LEU A 19 7.19 7.75 11.48
C LEU A 19 8.01 8.27 12.68
N GLY A 20 7.94 7.58 13.81
CA GLY A 20 8.70 7.91 15.02
C GLY A 20 10.18 7.54 14.96
N SER A 21 10.65 6.84 13.93
CA SER A 21 12.04 6.39 13.85
C SER A 21 12.91 7.36 13.06
N ALA A 22 13.97 7.88 13.71
CA ALA A 22 15.02 8.67 13.05
C ALA A 22 16.28 7.85 12.70
N ARG A 23 16.32 6.57 13.11
CA ARG A 23 17.48 5.68 12.90
C ARG A 23 17.23 4.78 11.69
N PHE A 24 18.12 4.83 10.70
CA PHE A 24 18.01 4.01 9.49
C PHE A 24 17.92 2.51 9.78
N ARG A 25 18.72 2.01 10.74
CA ARG A 25 18.66 0.59 11.13
C ARG A 25 17.29 0.19 11.68
N ALA A 26 16.62 1.08 12.42
CA ALA A 26 15.28 0.83 12.93
C ALA A 26 14.25 0.85 11.80
N LEU A 27 14.33 1.83 10.90
CA LEU A 27 13.47 1.91 9.71
C LEU A 27 13.58 0.65 8.85
N ILE A 28 14.78 0.20 8.53
CA ILE A 28 14.99 -1.02 7.73
C ILE A 28 14.38 -2.25 8.42
N ARG A 29 14.56 -2.39 9.74
CA ARG A 29 13.95 -3.51 10.50
C ARG A 29 12.42 -3.44 10.49
N LEU A 30 11.84 -2.26 10.65
CA LEU A 30 10.40 -2.07 10.63
C LEU A 30 9.80 -2.36 9.25
N VAL A 31 10.46 -1.92 8.17
CA VAL A 31 10.06 -2.25 6.80
C VAL A 31 10.15 -3.76 6.54
N ALA A 32 11.19 -4.43 7.06
CA ALA A 32 11.31 -5.88 6.97
C ALA A 32 10.16 -6.60 7.70
N ILE A 33 9.84 -6.18 8.92
CA ILE A 33 8.70 -6.70 9.70
C ILE A 33 7.40 -6.50 8.92
N GLN A 34 7.19 -5.31 8.33
CA GLN A 34 6.02 -5.03 7.49
C GLN A 34 5.93 -6.00 6.31
N GLY A 35 7.05 -6.29 5.64
CA GLY A 35 7.12 -7.27 4.55
C GLY A 35 6.68 -8.68 4.97
N TRP A 36 7.07 -9.15 6.16
CA TRP A 36 6.62 -10.42 6.72
C TRP A 36 5.12 -10.42 7.06
N LEU A 37 4.64 -9.35 7.70
CA LEU A 37 3.22 -9.18 8.01
C LEU A 37 2.36 -9.23 6.74
N LEU A 38 2.82 -8.63 5.64
CA LEU A 38 2.13 -8.68 4.35
C LEU A 38 2.12 -10.08 3.73
N GLY A 39 3.21 -10.82 3.82
CA GLY A 39 3.24 -12.21 3.40
C GLY A 39 2.19 -13.04 4.13
N PHE A 40 2.09 -12.85 5.44
CA PHE A 40 1.08 -13.52 6.26
C PHE A 40 -0.35 -13.04 5.94
N LEU A 41 -0.53 -11.74 5.69
CA LEU A 41 -1.80 -11.18 5.27
C LEU A 41 -2.31 -11.86 3.99
N VAL A 42 -1.46 -12.02 2.97
CA VAL A 42 -1.80 -12.69 1.69
C VAL A 42 -2.27 -14.13 1.92
N LEU A 43 -1.67 -14.87 2.85
CA LEU A 43 -2.12 -16.23 3.18
C LEU A 43 -3.53 -16.22 3.77
N THR A 44 -3.83 -15.26 4.65
CA THR A 44 -5.15 -15.17 5.30
C THR A 44 -6.25 -14.63 4.38
N THR A 45 -5.92 -13.75 3.43
CA THR A 45 -6.88 -13.16 2.48
C THR A 45 -6.91 -13.90 1.13
N GLY A 46 -6.01 -14.86 0.92
CA GLY A 46 -5.79 -15.57 -0.34
C GLY A 46 -6.91 -16.52 -0.77
N GLY A 47 -7.95 -16.70 0.04
CA GLY A 47 -9.17 -17.44 -0.35
C GLY A 47 -9.91 -16.85 -1.58
N LEU A 48 -9.48 -15.69 -2.07
CA LEU A 48 -9.96 -15.05 -3.30
C LEU A 48 -9.36 -15.64 -4.60
N PHE A 49 -8.32 -16.46 -4.53
CA PHE A 49 -7.68 -17.05 -5.70
C PHE A 49 -8.08 -18.53 -5.89
N ALA A 50 -8.37 -18.91 -7.14
CA ALA A 50 -8.84 -20.25 -7.50
C ALA A 50 -7.83 -21.41 -7.27
N SER A 51 -6.56 -21.11 -6.93
CA SER A 51 -5.49 -22.11 -6.85
C SER A 51 -4.59 -21.90 -5.61
N PRO A 52 -4.65 -22.78 -4.60
CA PRO A 52 -3.91 -22.64 -3.34
C PRO A 52 -2.39 -22.49 -3.50
N TRP A 53 -1.79 -23.21 -4.44
CA TRP A 53 -0.33 -23.17 -4.63
C TRP A 53 0.18 -21.78 -5.08
N ARG A 54 -0.63 -21.04 -5.84
CA ARG A 54 -0.26 -19.70 -6.33
C ARG A 54 -0.23 -18.68 -5.20
N VAL A 55 -1.15 -18.81 -4.25
CA VAL A 55 -1.21 -17.96 -3.05
C VAL A 55 0.02 -18.18 -2.19
N TRP A 56 0.39 -19.44 -1.94
CA TRP A 56 1.61 -19.78 -1.21
C TRP A 56 2.87 -19.28 -1.90
N ALA A 57 2.97 -19.47 -3.21
CA ALA A 57 4.10 -18.98 -4.00
C ALA A 57 4.23 -17.44 -3.94
N LEU A 58 3.11 -16.71 -4.11
CA LEU A 58 3.09 -15.25 -4.05
C LEU A 58 3.40 -14.72 -2.65
N ALA A 59 2.84 -15.33 -1.61
CA ALA A 59 3.09 -14.96 -0.22
C ALA A 59 4.56 -15.17 0.14
N LEU A 60 5.12 -16.35 -0.19
CA LEU A 60 6.51 -16.68 0.09
C LEU A 60 7.47 -15.79 -0.70
N ALA A 61 7.21 -15.57 -1.99
CA ALA A 61 8.04 -14.70 -2.83
C ALA A 61 8.03 -13.27 -2.29
N SER A 62 6.86 -12.73 -1.94
CA SER A 62 6.72 -11.37 -1.43
C SER A 62 7.39 -11.21 -0.06
N ALA A 63 7.15 -12.14 0.86
CA ALA A 63 7.77 -12.15 2.19
C ALA A 63 9.29 -12.26 2.12
N THR A 64 9.81 -13.13 1.25
CA THR A 64 11.25 -13.33 1.09
C THR A 64 11.90 -12.09 0.48
N LEU A 65 11.31 -11.54 -0.59
CA LEU A 65 11.87 -10.39 -1.27
C LEU A 65 11.85 -9.14 -0.37
N LYS A 66 10.70 -8.85 0.26
CA LYS A 66 10.50 -7.65 1.07
C LYS A 66 11.04 -7.78 2.50
N GLY A 67 10.99 -8.97 3.08
CA GLY A 67 11.40 -9.25 4.45
C GLY A 67 12.89 -9.61 4.60
N LEU A 68 13.56 -10.06 3.54
CA LEU A 68 14.97 -10.47 3.59
C LEU A 68 15.84 -9.79 2.53
N VAL A 69 15.45 -9.80 1.25
CA VAL A 69 16.32 -9.34 0.17
C VAL A 69 16.49 -7.82 0.20
N PHE A 70 15.39 -7.05 0.12
CA PHE A 70 15.47 -5.59 0.14
C PHE A 70 16.10 -5.03 1.43
N PRO A 71 15.75 -5.53 2.63
CA PRO A 71 16.38 -5.06 3.86
C PRO A 71 17.89 -5.33 3.90
N LYS A 72 18.35 -6.48 3.38
CA LYS A 72 19.79 -6.77 3.30
C LYS A 72 20.51 -5.84 2.34
N LEU A 73 19.95 -5.58 1.16
CA LEU A 73 20.52 -4.62 0.20
C LEU A 73 20.62 -3.21 0.80
N LEU A 74 19.57 -2.77 1.49
CA LEU A 74 19.56 -1.48 2.19
C LEU A 74 20.54 -1.42 3.35
N GLN A 75 20.71 -2.51 4.10
CA GLN A 75 21.72 -2.58 5.16
C GLN A 75 23.14 -2.51 4.60
N ASN A 76 23.39 -3.14 3.46
CA ASN A 76 24.69 -3.07 2.79
C ASN A 76 24.96 -1.65 2.30
N ALA A 77 24.00 -1.02 1.63
CA ALA A 77 24.10 0.38 1.20
C ALA A 77 24.30 1.34 2.39
N LEU A 78 23.65 1.08 3.53
CA LEU A 78 23.84 1.87 4.75
C LEU A 78 25.26 1.76 5.30
N ARG A 79 25.88 0.58 5.25
CA ARG A 79 27.27 0.36 5.70
C ARG A 79 28.26 1.09 4.80
N GLU A 80 28.00 1.13 3.50
CA GLU A 80 28.86 1.77 2.52
C GLU A 80 28.83 3.30 2.62
N LEU A 81 27.68 3.87 3.01
CA LEU A 81 27.51 5.31 3.16
C LEU A 81 28.01 5.86 4.51
N ASP A 82 28.40 5.00 5.46
CA ASP A 82 28.80 5.33 6.85
C ASP A 82 27.82 6.24 7.64
N VAL A 83 26.58 6.37 7.16
CA VAL A 83 25.57 7.20 7.81
C VAL A 83 24.78 6.37 8.81
N GLN A 84 24.82 6.74 10.10
CA GLN A 84 24.11 5.98 11.15
C GLN A 84 22.72 6.53 11.50
N ARG A 85 22.50 7.82 11.28
CA ARG A 85 21.26 8.54 11.60
C ARG A 85 21.05 9.68 10.61
N GLU A 86 19.81 10.07 10.41
CA GLU A 86 19.53 11.27 9.64
C GLU A 86 19.95 12.49 10.46
N GLU A 87 20.90 13.28 9.95
CA GLU A 87 21.54 14.36 10.73
C GLU A 87 20.61 15.53 11.05
N ARG A 88 19.53 15.70 10.28
CA ARG A 88 18.47 16.68 10.52
C ARG A 88 17.12 16.15 10.01
N PRO A 89 16.32 15.45 10.83
CA PRO A 89 14.92 15.17 10.50
C PRO A 89 14.21 16.50 10.25
N LEU A 90 13.61 16.69 9.07
CA LEU A 90 12.78 17.88 8.76
C LEU A 90 11.63 18.03 9.75
N VAL A 91 11.14 16.90 10.29
CA VAL A 91 10.02 16.83 11.22
C VAL A 91 10.48 16.04 12.46
N GLY A 92 10.37 16.66 13.64
CA GLY A 92 10.71 16.02 14.91
C GLY A 92 9.83 14.81 15.22
N PHE A 93 10.19 14.04 16.25
CA PHE A 93 9.45 12.85 16.68
C PHE A 93 7.96 13.13 16.92
N SER A 94 7.66 14.10 17.78
CA SER A 94 6.29 14.45 18.16
C SER A 94 5.47 14.96 16.97
N ALA A 95 6.07 15.78 16.11
CA ALA A 95 5.40 16.28 14.91
C ALA A 95 5.13 15.16 13.90
N SER A 96 6.04 14.20 13.73
CA SER A 96 5.84 13.04 12.86
C SER A 96 4.72 12.14 13.35
N LEU A 97 4.59 11.95 14.68
CA LEU A 97 3.45 11.21 15.25
C LEU A 97 2.12 11.95 15.07
N LEU A 98 2.09 13.26 15.27
CA LEU A 98 0.87 14.06 15.06
C LEU A 98 0.42 14.02 13.59
N VAL A 99 1.36 14.14 12.65
CA VAL A 99 1.09 13.94 11.23
C VAL A 99 0.57 12.53 10.99
N GLY A 100 1.22 11.51 11.56
CA GLY A 100 0.76 10.11 11.47
C GLY A 100 -0.68 9.92 11.94
N LEU A 101 -1.05 10.51 13.08
CA LEU A 101 -2.41 10.45 13.60
C LEU A 101 -3.39 11.13 12.64
N GLY A 102 -3.03 12.30 12.10
CA GLY A 102 -3.80 13.00 11.07
C GLY A 102 -4.00 12.16 9.81
N LEU A 103 -2.94 11.54 9.30
CA LEU A 103 -2.99 10.65 8.14
C LEU A 103 -3.84 9.40 8.40
N PHE A 104 -3.77 8.84 9.61
CA PHE A 104 -4.59 7.68 10.00
C PHE A 104 -6.07 8.03 10.04
N VAL A 105 -6.44 9.13 10.70
CA VAL A 105 -7.84 9.61 10.75
C VAL A 105 -8.33 9.97 9.34
N PHE A 106 -7.50 10.66 8.55
CA PHE A 106 -7.82 10.97 7.16
C PHE A 106 -8.11 9.71 6.35
N SER A 107 -7.26 8.69 6.50
CA SER A 107 -7.42 7.41 5.82
C SER A 107 -8.72 6.70 6.19
N LEU A 108 -9.08 6.67 7.47
CA LEU A 108 -10.36 6.12 7.95
C LEU A 108 -11.55 6.85 7.32
N LYS A 109 -11.50 8.19 7.28
CA LYS A 109 -12.55 9.00 6.66
C LYS A 109 -12.62 8.79 5.15
N ALA A 110 -11.48 8.72 4.47
CA ALA A 110 -11.42 8.49 3.03
C ALA A 110 -12.01 7.13 2.66
N ALA A 111 -11.60 6.07 3.37
CA ALA A 111 -12.13 4.72 3.15
C ALA A 111 -13.64 4.63 3.46
N ALA A 112 -14.13 5.33 4.48
CA ALA A 112 -15.55 5.36 4.83
C ALA A 112 -16.44 6.04 3.76
N ARG A 113 -15.86 6.87 2.89
CA ARG A 113 -16.60 7.50 1.77
C ARG A 113 -16.76 6.59 0.56
N LEU A 114 -16.03 5.47 0.49
CA LEU A 114 -16.18 4.53 -0.62
C LEU A 114 -17.38 3.60 -0.36
N PRO A 115 -18.33 3.49 -1.30
CA PRO A 115 -19.44 2.55 -1.19
C PRO A 115 -18.93 1.12 -1.40
N LEU A 116 -18.42 0.51 -0.33
CA LEU A 116 -17.89 -0.86 -0.35
C LEU A 116 -19.03 -1.87 -0.12
N PRO A 117 -19.30 -2.78 -1.07
CA PRO A 117 -20.13 -3.94 -0.78
C PRO A 117 -19.35 -4.88 0.17
N SER A 118 -19.89 -5.11 1.37
CA SER A 118 -19.48 -6.05 2.46
C SER A 118 -18.32 -7.02 2.17
N PRO A 119 -17.25 -7.11 3.01
CA PRO A 119 -17.26 -7.70 4.37
C PRO A 119 -16.48 -6.89 5.44
N LEU A 120 -16.53 -7.33 6.72
CA LEU A 120 -15.83 -6.69 7.87
C LEU A 120 -14.32 -6.45 7.60
N VAL A 121 -13.66 -7.38 6.90
CA VAL A 121 -12.23 -7.30 6.55
C VAL A 121 -11.92 -6.10 5.66
N LEU A 122 -12.79 -5.74 4.72
CA LEU A 122 -12.59 -4.56 3.86
C LEU A 122 -12.60 -3.25 4.67
N ARG A 123 -13.28 -3.22 5.83
CA ARG A 123 -13.42 -2.00 6.63
C ARG A 123 -12.10 -1.54 7.25
N LEU A 124 -11.20 -2.46 7.59
CA LEU A 124 -9.88 -2.12 8.13
C LEU A 124 -8.80 -2.19 7.06
N LEU A 125 -8.91 -3.11 6.09
CA LEU A 125 -7.86 -3.34 5.10
C LEU A 125 -7.67 -2.14 4.17
N LEU A 126 -8.75 -1.51 3.71
CA LEU A 126 -8.66 -0.34 2.84
C LEU A 126 -8.06 0.90 3.55
N PRO A 127 -8.54 1.31 4.75
CA PRO A 127 -7.91 2.44 5.43
C PRO A 127 -6.49 2.12 5.94
N SER A 128 -6.15 0.88 6.29
CA SER A 128 -4.76 0.56 6.62
C SER A 128 -3.85 0.62 5.39
N ALA A 129 -4.33 0.23 4.21
CA ALA A 129 -3.60 0.40 2.94
C ALA A 129 -3.35 1.87 2.61
N PHE A 130 -4.40 2.69 2.62
CA PHE A 130 -4.28 4.12 2.39
C PHE A 130 -3.38 4.80 3.41
N PHE A 131 -3.48 4.44 4.69
CA PHE A 131 -2.61 4.97 5.73
C PHE A 131 -1.15 4.63 5.44
N THR A 132 -0.87 3.38 5.09
CA THR A 132 0.49 2.91 4.74
C THR A 132 1.04 3.65 3.52
N MET A 133 0.22 3.86 2.47
CA MET A 133 0.61 4.64 1.31
C MET A 133 0.96 6.08 1.67
N LEU A 134 0.12 6.75 2.46
CA LEU A 134 0.34 8.13 2.89
C LEU A 134 1.57 8.27 3.76
N VAL A 135 1.85 7.29 4.63
CA VAL A 135 3.08 7.23 5.43
C VAL A 135 4.30 7.10 4.53
N GLY A 136 4.25 6.21 3.53
CA GLY A 136 5.33 6.08 2.54
C GLY A 136 5.58 7.37 1.77
N LEU A 137 4.52 8.03 1.30
CA LEU A 137 4.60 9.32 0.63
C LEU A 137 5.18 10.42 1.56
N PHE A 138 4.72 10.47 2.81
CA PHE A 138 5.26 11.40 3.80
C PHE A 138 6.77 11.17 3.99
N LEU A 139 7.23 9.93 4.11
CA LEU A 139 8.66 9.64 4.23
C LEU A 139 9.47 10.08 3.00
N ILE A 140 8.93 9.90 1.79
CA ILE A 140 9.61 10.35 0.56
C ILE A 140 9.76 11.88 0.56
N THR A 141 8.71 12.60 0.97
CA THR A 141 8.68 14.07 0.95
C THR A 141 9.42 14.72 2.14
N ALA A 142 9.38 14.09 3.32
CA ALA A 142 9.90 14.64 4.57
C ALA A 142 11.36 14.26 4.84
N ARG A 143 12.00 13.45 3.99
CA ARG A 143 13.37 12.96 4.22
C ARG A 143 14.30 13.43 3.12
N ARG A 144 15.56 13.73 3.49
CA ARG A 144 16.53 14.36 2.57
C ARG A 144 17.55 13.39 1.99
N THR A 145 17.61 12.16 2.50
CA THR A 145 18.57 11.15 2.02
C THR A 145 17.91 10.17 1.06
N ALA A 146 18.66 9.75 0.03
CA ALA A 146 18.20 8.75 -0.93
C ALA A 146 17.76 7.44 -0.23
N LEU A 147 18.49 7.01 0.80
CA LEU A 147 18.11 5.83 1.60
C LEU A 147 16.73 5.98 2.27
N ALA A 148 16.44 7.14 2.85
CA ALA A 148 15.14 7.37 3.47
C ALA A 148 14.00 7.42 2.44
N GLN A 149 14.27 7.98 1.26
CA GLN A 149 13.32 8.00 0.14
C GLN A 149 13.04 6.59 -0.37
N VAL A 150 14.07 5.76 -0.53
CA VAL A 150 13.90 4.34 -0.90
C VAL A 150 13.08 3.61 0.15
N LEU A 151 13.37 3.80 1.45
CA LEU A 151 12.57 3.23 2.53
C LEU A 151 11.11 3.70 2.49
N GLY A 152 10.88 4.99 2.23
CA GLY A 152 9.54 5.55 2.04
C GLY A 152 8.81 4.94 0.85
N TYR A 153 9.52 4.73 -0.27
CA TYR A 153 9.01 4.04 -1.45
C TYR A 153 8.63 2.59 -1.14
N LEU A 154 9.45 1.85 -0.38
CA LEU A 154 9.11 0.49 0.06
C LEU A 154 7.84 0.45 0.92
N VAL A 155 7.66 1.41 1.83
CA VAL A 155 6.43 1.52 2.63
C VAL A 155 5.23 1.86 1.74
N LEU A 156 5.38 2.77 0.77
CA LEU A 156 4.34 3.10 -0.20
C LEU A 156 3.94 1.87 -1.02
N GLU A 157 4.92 1.15 -1.57
CA GLU A 157 4.74 -0.08 -2.34
C GLU A 157 4.02 -1.16 -1.52
N ASN A 158 4.38 -1.31 -0.24
CA ASN A 158 3.71 -2.18 0.70
C ASN A 158 2.21 -1.84 0.79
N GLY A 159 1.86 -0.57 0.96
CA GLY A 159 0.46 -0.12 0.95
C GLY A 159 -0.29 -0.48 -0.34
N VAL A 160 0.34 -0.26 -1.50
CA VAL A 160 -0.23 -0.60 -2.83
C VAL A 160 -0.46 -2.09 -2.99
N PHE A 161 0.48 -2.91 -2.50
CA PHE A 161 0.44 -4.35 -2.67
C PHE A 161 -0.82 -5.00 -2.07
N PHE A 162 -1.20 -4.65 -0.84
CA PHE A 162 -2.41 -5.20 -0.23
C PHE A 162 -3.67 -4.36 -0.46
N GLY A 163 -3.54 -3.06 -0.74
CA GLY A 163 -4.70 -2.19 -1.08
C GLY A 163 -5.21 -2.34 -2.51
N GLY A 164 -4.33 -2.68 -3.46
CA GLY A 164 -4.65 -2.79 -4.89
C GLY A 164 -5.82 -3.72 -5.24
N PRO A 165 -5.90 -4.94 -4.67
CA PRO A 165 -7.04 -5.83 -4.89
C PRO A 165 -8.39 -5.22 -4.50
N CYS A 166 -8.45 -4.39 -3.45
CA CYS A 166 -9.68 -3.70 -3.05
C CYS A 166 -10.08 -2.61 -4.03
N ALA A 167 -9.13 -1.87 -4.59
CA ALA A 167 -9.42 -0.88 -5.64
C ALA A 167 -9.95 -1.55 -6.91
N HIS A 168 -9.46 -2.75 -7.23
CA HIS A 168 -9.91 -3.50 -8.41
C HIS A 168 -11.31 -4.12 -8.23
N GLN A 169 -11.66 -4.57 -7.01
CA GLN A 169 -12.96 -5.19 -6.74
C GLN A 169 -14.06 -4.19 -6.31
N GLY A 170 -13.67 -3.04 -5.74
CA GLY A 170 -14.54 -2.10 -5.02
C GLY A 170 -15.41 -1.14 -5.85
N GLY A 171 -15.87 -1.49 -7.06
CA GLY A 171 -16.70 -0.56 -7.84
C GLY A 171 -17.81 -1.18 -8.69
N PRO A 172 -19.10 -0.98 -8.33
CA PRO A 172 -20.19 -0.84 -9.30
C PRO A 172 -20.10 0.50 -10.07
N ALA A 173 -19.52 1.55 -9.48
CA ALA A 173 -19.25 2.83 -10.17
C ALA A 173 -18.19 2.71 -11.28
N PHE A 174 -17.13 1.92 -11.09
CA PHE A 174 -16.10 1.65 -12.10
C PHE A 174 -16.52 0.61 -13.14
N ARG A 175 -17.33 -0.39 -12.75
CA ARG A 175 -17.95 -1.34 -13.71
C ARG A 175 -19.02 -0.68 -14.59
N GLY A 176 -19.76 0.30 -14.07
CA GLY A 176 -20.79 1.04 -14.81
C GLY A 176 -20.23 1.78 -16.03
N ALA A 177 -19.07 2.43 -15.91
CA ALA A 177 -18.44 3.16 -17.02
C ALA A 177 -17.99 2.23 -18.17
N GLY A 178 -17.46 1.03 -17.85
CA GLY A 178 -17.06 0.03 -18.85
C GLY A 178 -18.24 -0.70 -19.50
N HIS A 179 -19.38 -0.79 -18.81
CA HIS A 179 -20.61 -1.35 -19.37
C HIS A 179 -21.36 -0.34 -20.25
N PHE A 180 -21.32 0.95 -19.91
CA PHE A 180 -21.95 2.04 -20.68
C PHE A 180 -21.27 2.26 -22.04
N ALA A 181 -19.95 2.06 -22.14
CA ALA A 181 -19.22 2.12 -23.41
C ALA A 181 -19.56 0.96 -24.38
N ARG A 182 -20.15 -0.15 -23.89
CA ARG A 182 -20.60 -1.28 -24.73
C ARG A 182 -22.07 -1.18 -25.16
N HIS A 183 -22.79 -0.16 -24.71
CA HIS A 183 -24.18 0.11 -25.07
C HIS A 183 -24.35 1.47 -25.77
N PHE A 184 -23.25 2.11 -26.17
CA PHE A 184 -23.35 3.23 -27.09
C PHE A 184 -23.97 2.75 -28.42
N PRO A 185 -25.11 3.32 -28.84
CA PRO A 185 -25.81 2.87 -30.03
C PRO A 185 -24.94 3.14 -31.26
N ARG A 186 -24.63 2.10 -32.04
CA ARG A 186 -23.93 2.15 -33.34
C ARG A 186 -24.77 2.80 -34.46
N HIS A 187 -25.72 3.67 -34.13
CA HIS A 187 -26.70 4.20 -35.08
C HIS A 187 -26.31 5.52 -35.75
N LEU A 188 -25.03 5.94 -35.67
CA LEU A 188 -24.57 7.19 -36.31
C LEU A 188 -23.54 6.98 -37.43
N HIS A 189 -23.50 5.80 -38.06
CA HIS A 189 -22.75 5.58 -39.31
C HIS A 189 -23.63 5.49 -40.57
N HIS A 190 -24.94 5.76 -40.48
CA HIS A 190 -25.80 5.93 -41.66
C HIS A 190 -26.13 7.40 -41.86
N GLY A 191 -25.30 8.09 -42.63
CA GLY A 191 -25.58 9.46 -43.06
C GLY A 191 -24.34 10.17 -43.51
N LEU A 192 -23.80 9.79 -44.68
CA LEU A 192 -23.03 10.61 -45.62
C LEU A 192 -22.38 9.67 -46.65
N GLY A 193 -22.91 9.63 -47.87
CA GLY A 193 -22.21 8.93 -48.96
C GLY A 193 -23.01 8.45 -50.17
N ASP A 194 -24.26 8.86 -50.40
CA ASP A 194 -24.85 8.77 -51.76
C ASP A 194 -24.68 10.12 -52.45
N VAL A 195 -23.68 10.22 -53.33
CA VAL A 195 -23.58 11.26 -54.37
C VAL A 195 -23.46 10.53 -55.70
N PRO A 196 -24.43 10.68 -56.62
CA PRO A 196 -24.40 10.00 -57.91
C PRO A 196 -23.58 10.82 -58.92
N HIS A 197 -22.62 10.18 -59.58
CA HIS A 197 -22.16 10.49 -60.94
C HIS A 197 -21.63 9.23 -61.60
#